data_AF-A0A3B0CFH6-F1
#
_entry.id   AF-A0A3B0CFH6-F1
#
_cell.length_a   1.000
_cell.length_b   1.000
_cell.length_c   1.000
_cell.angle_alpha   90.00
_cell.angle_beta   90.00
_cell.angle_gamma   90.00
#
_symmetry.space_group_name_H-M   'P 1'
#
loop_
_entity.id
_entity.type
_entity.pdbx_description
1 polymer ?
#
loop_
_entity_poly.entity_id
_entity_poly.type
_entity_poly.pdbx_seq_one_letter_code
_entity_poly.pdbx_strand_id
1 'polypeptide(L)'
;MLLKRTNIEERLGKTLKNATDSQKILDEVFRILEKDQQSTERIQLSLSGGKSNIINHFDFDLLDTHKIYHLAQIKQICIDYRLRFLDSKYFKGEIPNEVVAKIKKLEKEHGIEIKGYKIIAPSKLFKLADKDDPLLLVPIGNNYFYLIHKWGNDLHPFRKSLMWPFKSILNLTALILVASYLVTFLVPNGLFSKSSSSAEFWIIYFFMFKSIAAVVIFYGFALGKNFNPAIWNSKYFNA
;
A
#
# COMPACT_ATOMS: atom_id res chain seq x y z
N MET A 1 12.00 -26.29 -1.84
CA MET A 1 12.17 -24.97 -2.48
C MET A 1 11.58 -23.90 -1.57
N LEU A 2 12.41 -23.02 -1.01
CA LEU A 2 11.92 -21.86 -0.24
C LEU A 2 11.37 -20.82 -1.21
N LEU A 3 10.09 -20.46 -1.05
CA LEU A 3 9.47 -19.39 -1.86
C LEU A 3 10.23 -18.07 -1.66
N LYS A 4 10.57 -17.41 -2.77
CA LYS A 4 11.24 -16.10 -2.75
C LYS A 4 10.35 -15.07 -2.03
N ARG A 5 10.93 -14.27 -1.15
CA ARG A 5 10.22 -13.18 -0.45
C ARG A 5 9.74 -12.11 -1.46
N THR A 6 8.67 -11.40 -1.12
CA THR A 6 8.10 -10.36 -1.98
C THR A 6 8.79 -9.03 -1.73
N ASN A 7 9.61 -8.61 -2.68
CA ASN A 7 10.15 -7.26 -2.70
C ASN A 7 9.09 -6.28 -3.27
N ILE A 8 8.67 -5.29 -2.46
CA ILE A 8 7.69 -4.28 -2.88
C ILE A 8 8.22 -3.35 -3.97
N GLU A 9 9.51 -3.02 -3.96
CA GLU A 9 10.14 -2.22 -5.02
C GLU A 9 10.07 -2.95 -6.37
N GLU A 10 10.39 -4.25 -6.39
CA GLU A 10 10.28 -5.06 -7.61
C GLU A 10 8.82 -5.12 -8.12
N ARG A 11 7.84 -5.15 -7.21
CA ARG A 11 6.41 -5.14 -7.55
C ARG A 11 5.92 -3.78 -8.04
N LEU A 12 6.42 -2.69 -7.45
CA LEU A 12 6.21 -1.33 -7.93
C LEU A 12 6.76 -1.17 -9.35
N GLY A 13 8.01 -1.59 -9.58
CA GLY A 13 8.65 -1.54 -10.90
C GLY A 13 7.99 -2.44 -11.97
N LYS A 14 7.41 -3.59 -11.59
CA LYS A 14 6.62 -4.42 -12.51
C LYS A 14 5.31 -3.75 -12.94
N THR A 15 4.75 -2.88 -12.09
CA THR A 15 3.55 -2.10 -12.45
C THR A 15 3.87 -1.08 -13.54
N LEU A 16 5.12 -0.57 -13.59
CA LEU A 16 5.61 0.21 -14.73
C LEU A 16 5.75 -0.64 -16.00
N LYS A 17 6.40 -1.81 -15.94
CA LYS A 17 6.71 -2.62 -17.15
C LYS A 17 5.48 -3.12 -17.93
N ASN A 18 4.34 -3.31 -17.26
CA ASN A 18 3.09 -3.68 -17.94
C ASN A 18 2.41 -2.49 -18.65
N ALA A 19 2.83 -1.27 -18.37
CA ALA A 19 2.51 -0.09 -19.16
C ALA A 19 3.59 0.06 -20.23
N THR A 20 3.39 -0.59 -21.38
CA THR A 20 4.27 -0.54 -22.57
C THR A 20 4.50 0.87 -23.12
N ASP A 21 3.85 1.88 -22.55
CA ASP A 21 3.96 3.31 -22.86
C ASP A 21 4.84 4.10 -21.86
N SER A 22 5.56 3.42 -20.95
CA SER A 22 6.26 4.04 -19.82
C SER A 22 7.20 5.19 -20.23
N GLN A 23 8.00 5.05 -21.29
CA GLN A 23 8.90 6.13 -21.72
C GLN A 23 8.13 7.35 -22.24
N LYS A 24 7.10 7.17 -23.08
CA LYS A 24 6.29 8.28 -23.59
C LYS A 24 5.49 8.98 -22.49
N ILE A 25 4.93 8.21 -21.56
CA ILE A 25 4.23 8.75 -20.39
C ILE A 25 5.21 9.52 -19.51
N LEU A 26 6.43 9.00 -19.31
CA LEU A 26 7.44 9.67 -18.48
C LEU A 26 7.93 10.96 -19.13
N ASP A 27 8.17 10.96 -20.45
CA ASP A 27 8.50 12.18 -21.22
C ASP A 27 7.36 13.21 -21.16
N GLU A 28 6.11 12.75 -21.28
CA GLU A 28 4.94 13.62 -21.13
C GLU A 28 4.81 14.16 -19.70
N VAL A 29 5.11 13.35 -18.69
CA VAL A 29 5.12 13.74 -17.28
C VAL A 29 6.22 14.75 -17.01
N PHE A 30 7.44 14.54 -17.51
CA PHE A 30 8.52 15.52 -17.41
C PHE A 30 8.11 16.84 -18.06
N ARG A 31 7.52 16.80 -19.26
CA ARG A 31 7.01 18.00 -19.94
C ARG A 31 5.89 18.70 -19.16
N ILE A 32 4.98 17.94 -18.53
CA ILE A 32 3.91 18.50 -17.69
C ILE A 32 4.50 19.10 -16.42
N LEU A 33 5.46 18.43 -15.77
CA LEU A 33 6.13 18.89 -14.55
C LEU A 33 6.96 20.15 -14.81
N GLU A 34 7.69 20.20 -15.93
CA GLU A 34 8.50 21.36 -16.33
C GLU A 34 7.61 22.57 -16.64
N LYS A 35 6.51 22.36 -17.37
CA LYS A 35 5.51 23.39 -17.62
C LYS A 35 4.82 23.86 -16.33
N ASP A 36 4.56 22.93 -15.41
CA ASP A 36 3.96 23.24 -14.12
C ASP A 36 4.92 24.00 -13.22
N GLN A 37 6.22 23.69 -13.24
CA GLN A 37 7.27 24.44 -12.53
C GLN A 37 7.31 25.89 -12.99
N GLN A 38 7.34 26.15 -14.31
CA GLN A 38 7.27 27.51 -14.85
C GLN A 38 5.97 28.24 -14.47
N SER A 39 4.84 27.52 -14.42
CA SER A 39 3.56 28.08 -14.00
C SER A 39 3.50 28.35 -12.50
N THR A 40 4.11 27.50 -11.69
CA THR A 40 4.17 27.56 -10.23
C THR A 40 5.09 28.68 -9.80
N GLU A 41 6.25 28.88 -10.41
CA GLU A 41 7.11 30.05 -10.17
C GLU A 41 6.34 31.36 -10.42
N ARG A 42 5.57 31.43 -11.53
CA ARG A 42 4.70 32.58 -11.85
C ARG A 42 3.56 32.77 -10.83
N ILE A 43 2.98 31.68 -10.34
CA ILE A 43 1.85 31.71 -9.39
C ILE A 43 2.34 31.98 -7.95
N GLN A 44 3.51 31.48 -7.58
CA GLN A 44 4.12 31.64 -6.26
C GLN A 44 4.66 33.06 -6.07
N LEU A 45 5.09 33.73 -7.15
CA LEU A 45 5.34 35.16 -7.19
C LEU A 45 4.07 36.02 -7.01
N SER A 46 2.88 35.49 -7.33
CA SER A 46 1.60 36.22 -7.24
C SER A 46 0.71 35.83 -6.04
N LEU A 47 0.94 34.68 -5.39
CA LEU A 47 0.08 34.12 -4.33
C LEU A 47 0.84 33.74 -3.05
N SER A 48 1.77 34.56 -2.56
CA SER A 48 2.47 34.39 -1.27
C SER A 48 1.50 34.34 -0.06
N GLY A 49 0.76 33.24 0.08
CA GLY A 49 -0.30 33.01 1.07
C GLY A 49 -1.10 31.70 0.94
N GLY A 50 -0.78 30.80 0.00
CA GLY A 50 -1.46 29.50 -0.15
C GLY A 50 -0.64 28.33 0.39
N LYS A 51 -1.28 27.36 1.07
CA LYS A 51 -0.66 26.14 1.63
C LYS A 51 0.37 25.53 0.67
N SER A 52 1.65 25.67 1.02
CA SER A 52 2.76 25.12 0.23
C SER A 52 2.61 23.61 0.11
N ASN A 53 2.27 23.14 -1.09
CA ASN A 53 2.62 21.78 -1.48
C ASN A 53 4.14 21.73 -1.48
N ILE A 54 4.70 20.82 -0.69
CA ILE A 54 6.15 20.61 -0.65
C ILE A 54 6.54 19.99 -1.99
N ILE A 55 7.15 20.79 -2.85
CA ILE A 55 7.68 20.39 -4.15
C ILE A 55 9.20 20.49 -4.05
N ASN A 56 9.89 19.41 -4.41
CA ASN A 56 11.34 19.40 -4.53
C ASN A 56 11.68 19.58 -6.01
N HIS A 57 12.41 20.64 -6.33
CA HIS A 57 12.85 20.94 -7.70
C HIS A 57 14.09 20.11 -8.02
N PHE A 58 13.88 18.85 -8.36
CA PHE A 58 14.96 17.99 -8.81
C PHE A 58 15.37 18.34 -10.23
N ASP A 59 16.67 18.26 -10.50
CA ASP A 59 17.15 18.18 -11.88
C ASP A 59 16.68 16.85 -12.50
N PHE A 60 15.78 16.95 -13.47
CA PHE A 60 15.14 15.79 -14.10
C PHE A 60 16.11 14.96 -14.95
N ASP A 61 17.18 15.56 -15.48
CA ASP A 61 18.18 14.85 -16.29
C ASP A 61 19.01 13.87 -15.43
N LEU A 62 19.11 14.16 -14.13
CA LEU A 62 19.85 13.35 -13.16
C LEU A 62 18.96 12.29 -12.48
N LEU A 63 17.63 12.33 -12.68
CA LEU A 63 16.72 11.41 -12.03
C LEU A 63 16.60 10.06 -12.75
N ASP A 64 16.69 8.98 -11.98
CA ASP A 64 16.44 7.63 -12.46
C ASP A 64 14.94 7.41 -12.68
N THR A 65 14.54 7.31 -13.95
CA THR A 65 13.14 7.17 -14.36
C THR A 65 12.46 5.93 -13.76
N HIS A 66 13.22 4.88 -13.44
CA HIS A 66 12.66 3.65 -12.85
C HIS A 66 12.27 3.79 -11.38
N LYS A 67 12.63 4.91 -10.73
CA LYS A 67 12.30 5.20 -9.33
C LYS A 67 11.19 6.22 -9.17
N ILE A 68 10.60 6.67 -10.27
CA ILE A 68 9.48 7.61 -10.27
C ILE A 68 8.16 6.82 -10.27
N TYR A 69 7.29 7.14 -9.32
CA TYR A 69 6.01 6.47 -9.13
C TYR A 69 4.87 7.49 -9.00
N HIS A 70 3.75 7.22 -9.67
CA HIS A 70 2.54 8.01 -9.50
C HIS A 70 1.80 7.58 -8.22
N LEU A 71 1.11 8.53 -7.58
CA LEU A 71 0.29 8.28 -6.38
C LEU A 71 -0.71 7.13 -6.56
N ALA A 72 -1.30 6.98 -7.76
CA ALA A 72 -2.23 5.88 -8.03
C ALA A 72 -1.55 4.50 -7.95
N GLN A 73 -0.30 4.39 -8.43
CA GLN A 73 0.47 3.14 -8.35
C GLN A 73 0.83 2.81 -6.90
N ILE A 74 1.27 3.83 -6.15
CA ILE A 74 1.55 3.72 -4.71
C ILE A 74 0.30 3.27 -3.96
N LYS A 75 -0.84 3.91 -4.22
CA LYS A 75 -2.14 3.55 -3.64
C LYS A 75 -2.50 2.10 -3.91
N GLN A 76 -2.35 1.64 -5.15
CA GLN A 76 -2.67 0.26 -5.52
C GLN A 76 -1.82 -0.75 -4.74
N ILE A 77 -0.51 -0.51 -4.63
CA ILE A 77 0.41 -1.37 -3.88
C ILE A 77 0.07 -1.35 -2.39
N CYS A 78 -0.22 -0.18 -1.83
CA CYS A 78 -0.65 -0.05 -0.44
C CYS A 78 -1.94 -0.83 -0.16
N ILE A 79 -2.91 -0.82 -1.08
CA ILE A 79 -4.14 -1.59 -0.94
C ILE A 79 -3.89 -3.09 -1.08
N ASP A 80 -3.06 -3.49 -2.05
CA ASP A 80 -2.77 -4.89 -2.35
C ASP A 80 -2.07 -5.63 -1.21
N TYR A 81 -1.15 -4.95 -0.52
CA TYR A 81 -0.31 -5.54 0.52
C TYR A 81 -0.66 -5.06 1.95
N ARG A 82 -1.71 -4.23 2.08
CA ARG A 82 -2.12 -3.56 3.33
C ARG A 82 -0.96 -2.78 3.95
N LEU A 83 -0.41 -1.85 3.16
CA LEU A 83 0.61 -0.89 3.58
C LEU A 83 -0.03 0.49 3.76
N ARG A 84 0.63 1.36 4.52
CA ARG A 84 0.26 2.77 4.67
C ARG A 84 1.30 3.64 4.00
N PHE A 85 0.86 4.75 3.42
CA PHE A 85 1.68 5.79 2.85
C PHE A 85 1.48 7.08 3.67
N LEU A 86 2.45 7.40 4.52
CA LEU A 86 2.33 8.49 5.50
C LEU A 86 3.62 9.32 5.58
N ASP A 87 3.54 10.52 6.17
CA ASP A 87 4.73 11.34 6.44
C ASP A 87 5.72 10.59 7.35
N SER A 88 7.02 10.80 7.12
CA SER A 88 8.10 10.19 7.92
C SER A 88 7.98 10.50 9.42
N LYS A 89 7.40 11.63 9.81
CA LYS A 89 7.15 12.00 11.22
C LYS A 89 6.28 10.99 11.99
N TYR A 90 5.47 10.21 11.30
CA TYR A 90 4.64 9.18 11.92
C TYR A 90 5.36 7.84 12.04
N PHE A 91 6.47 7.66 11.34
CA PHE A 91 7.25 6.43 11.38
C PHE A 91 7.95 6.31 12.74
N LYS A 92 7.82 5.14 13.37
CA LYS A 92 8.39 4.86 14.69
C LYS A 92 9.58 3.89 14.64
N GLY A 93 9.94 3.43 13.44
CA GLY A 93 11.16 2.65 13.23
C GLY A 93 12.40 3.52 13.11
N GLU A 94 13.56 2.88 13.26
CA GLU A 94 14.85 3.54 13.06
C GLU A 94 15.15 3.71 11.57
N ILE A 95 15.65 4.89 11.20
CA ILE A 95 16.14 5.17 9.86
C ILE A 95 17.64 4.87 9.85
N PRO A 96 18.11 3.89 9.07
CA PRO A 96 19.51 3.50 9.08
C PRO A 96 20.38 4.59 8.44
N ASN A 97 21.65 4.63 8.87
CA ASN A 97 22.62 5.61 8.36
C ASN A 97 22.83 5.54 6.83
N GLU A 98 22.59 4.38 6.21
CA GLU A 98 22.64 4.22 4.76
C GLU A 98 21.60 5.11 4.05
N VAL A 99 20.38 5.22 4.59
CA VAL A 99 19.33 6.08 4.03
C VAL A 99 19.75 7.54 4.14
N VAL A 100 20.31 7.94 5.29
CA VAL A 100 20.82 9.31 5.50
C VAL A 100 21.95 9.63 4.53
N ALA A 101 22.87 8.69 4.30
CA ALA A 101 23.95 8.87 3.33
C ALA A 101 23.42 9.04 1.90
N LYS A 102 22.38 8.27 1.51
CA LYS A 102 21.73 8.40 0.19
C LYS A 102 20.99 9.72 0.03
N ILE A 103 20.30 10.20 1.07
CA ILE A 103 19.66 11.52 1.07
C ILE A 103 20.71 12.60 0.84
N LYS A 104 21.79 12.63 1.64
CA LYS A 104 22.87 13.63 1.50
C LYS A 104 23.53 13.61 0.13
N LYS A 105 23.70 12.42 -0.46
CA LYS A 105 24.23 12.27 -1.81
C LYS A 105 23.28 12.91 -2.84
N LEU A 106 21.98 12.59 -2.75
CA LEU A 106 20.96 13.12 -3.65
C LEU A 106 20.83 14.66 -3.52
N GLU A 107 20.83 15.18 -2.30
CA GLU A 107 20.82 16.63 -2.04
C GLU A 107 22.03 17.33 -2.67
N LYS A 108 23.21 16.73 -2.58
CA LYS A 108 24.44 17.28 -3.18
C LYS A 108 24.43 17.22 -4.71
N GLU A 109 23.91 16.13 -5.29
CA GLU A 109 23.83 15.94 -6.74
C GLU A 109 22.87 16.93 -7.39
N HIS A 110 21.72 17.19 -6.77
CA HIS A 110 20.71 18.09 -7.31
C HIS A 110 20.81 19.53 -6.76
N GLY A 111 21.68 19.78 -5.77
CA GLY A 111 21.86 21.10 -5.18
C GLY A 111 20.64 21.62 -4.39
N ILE A 112 19.81 20.72 -3.85
CA ILE A 112 18.57 21.06 -3.15
C ILE A 112 18.52 20.50 -1.73
N GLU A 113 17.67 21.08 -0.89
CA GLU A 113 17.29 20.53 0.41
C GLU A 113 15.97 19.75 0.26
N ILE A 114 16.02 18.44 0.45
CA ILE A 114 14.85 17.58 0.19
C ILE A 114 13.89 17.64 1.38
N LYS A 115 12.62 17.94 1.08
CA LYS A 115 11.54 18.07 2.06
C LYS A 115 10.38 17.14 1.73
N GLY A 116 9.52 16.90 2.73
CA GLY A 116 8.25 16.18 2.53
C GLY A 116 8.37 14.66 2.45
N TYR A 117 9.34 14.07 3.14
CA TYR A 117 9.55 12.62 3.22
C TYR A 117 8.27 11.83 3.56
N LYS A 118 7.96 10.86 2.71
CA LYS A 118 6.87 9.89 2.86
C LYS A 118 7.42 8.49 2.99
N ILE A 119 6.80 7.67 3.83
CA ILE A 119 7.18 6.28 4.03
C ILE A 119 6.00 5.37 3.65
N ILE A 120 6.27 4.37 2.82
CA ILE A 120 5.38 3.22 2.64
C ILE A 120 5.83 2.14 3.61
N ALA A 121 4.95 1.72 4.52
CA ALA A 121 5.27 0.71 5.51
C ALA A 121 4.01 -0.03 6.00
N PRO A 122 4.12 -1.27 6.52
CA PRO A 122 3.05 -1.90 7.27
C PRO A 122 2.56 -1.06 8.45
N SER A 123 1.28 -1.17 8.79
CA SER A 123 0.67 -0.42 9.90
C SER A 123 1.35 -0.65 11.27
N LYS A 124 2.10 -1.75 11.42
CA LYS A 124 2.85 -2.07 12.64
C LYS A 124 4.04 -1.13 12.87
N LEU A 125 4.76 -0.76 11.81
CA LEU A 125 5.96 0.11 11.88
C LEU A 125 5.67 1.56 12.29
N PHE A 126 4.41 1.96 12.20
CA PHE A 126 3.93 3.25 12.70
C PHE A 126 3.56 3.21 14.19
N LYS A 127 3.54 2.02 14.82
CA LYS A 127 3.24 1.83 16.25
C LYS A 127 4.46 1.39 17.04
N LEU A 128 5.23 0.47 16.48
CA LEU A 128 6.36 -0.17 17.14
C LEU A 128 7.51 -0.29 16.14
N ALA A 129 8.74 -0.14 16.64
CA ALA A 129 9.92 -0.49 15.85
C ALA A 129 9.87 -1.99 15.56
N ASP A 130 9.67 -2.34 14.29
CA ASP A 130 9.63 -3.72 13.80
C ASP A 130 10.54 -3.81 12.56
N LYS A 131 10.84 -5.02 12.09
CA LYS A 131 11.81 -5.31 11.02
C LYS A 131 11.18 -5.52 9.63
N ASP A 132 9.97 -5.01 9.40
CA ASP A 132 9.35 -5.06 8.07
C ASP A 132 9.91 -3.95 7.15
N ASP A 133 9.78 -4.09 5.81
CA ASP A 133 10.24 -3.16 4.76
C ASP A 133 9.56 -1.78 4.73
N PRO A 134 10.23 -0.69 5.14
CA PRO A 134 9.88 0.67 4.72
C PRO A 134 10.50 1.03 3.36
N LEU A 135 9.75 1.82 2.60
CA LEU A 135 10.23 2.54 1.42
C LEU A 135 10.15 4.04 1.71
N LEU A 136 11.24 4.76 1.48
CA LEU A 136 11.26 6.23 1.59
C LEU A 136 11.07 6.85 0.21
N LEU A 137 10.02 7.66 0.10
CA LEU A 137 9.71 8.41 -1.09
C LEU A 137 9.63 9.91 -0.79
N VAL A 138 9.86 10.71 -1.81
CA VAL A 138 9.78 12.17 -1.74
C VAL A 138 8.95 12.73 -2.89
N PRO A 139 8.16 13.79 -2.67
CA PRO A 139 7.34 14.39 -3.71
C PRO A 139 8.22 15.11 -4.72
N ILE A 140 7.94 14.91 -6.01
CA ILE A 140 8.62 15.60 -7.12
C ILE A 140 7.66 16.50 -7.93
N GLY A 141 6.41 16.65 -7.49
CA GLY A 141 5.36 17.43 -8.16
C GLY A 141 4.28 16.57 -8.80
N ASN A 142 3.11 17.16 -9.12
CA ASN A 142 1.97 16.52 -9.80
C ASN A 142 1.62 15.08 -9.36
N ASN A 143 1.60 14.82 -8.05
CA ASN A 143 1.33 13.49 -7.47
C ASN A 143 2.35 12.39 -7.84
N TYR A 144 3.51 12.77 -8.34
CA TYR A 144 4.65 11.89 -8.53
C TYR A 144 5.56 11.92 -7.31
N PHE A 145 6.15 10.75 -7.06
CA PHE A 145 7.04 10.51 -5.95
C PHE A 145 8.28 9.77 -6.44
N TYR A 146 9.44 10.20 -5.99
CA TYR A 146 10.71 9.54 -6.25
C TYR A 146 11.09 8.63 -5.08
N LEU A 147 11.45 7.38 -5.38
CA LEU A 147 11.94 6.42 -4.40
C LEU A 147 13.42 6.66 -4.12
N ILE A 148 13.74 7.08 -2.90
CA ILE A 148 15.13 7.27 -2.47
C ILE A 148 15.76 5.92 -2.16
N HIS A 149 15.13 5.17 -1.25
CA HIS A 149 15.68 3.90 -0.80
C HIS A 149 14.64 3.01 -0.12
N LYS A 150 14.93 1.71 -0.15
CA LYS A 150 14.27 0.64 0.58
C LYS A 150 15.24 0.07 1.61
N TRP A 151 14.82 -0.11 2.85
CA TRP A 151 15.61 -0.83 3.86
C TRP A 151 14.70 -1.78 4.63
N GLY A 152 15.28 -2.71 5.39
CA GLY A 152 14.54 -3.73 6.12
C GLY A 152 14.50 -5.07 5.40
N ASN A 153 13.50 -5.89 5.74
CA ASN A 153 13.41 -7.28 5.28
C ASN A 153 12.14 -7.53 4.45
N ASP A 154 12.32 -8.27 3.33
CA ASP A 154 11.27 -8.51 2.33
C ASP A 154 9.97 -9.07 2.92
N LEU A 155 8.83 -8.61 2.40
CA LEU A 155 7.51 -9.09 2.82
C LEU A 155 7.30 -10.58 2.50
N HIS A 156 6.48 -11.25 3.30
CA HIS A 156 6.12 -12.65 3.09
C HIS A 156 5.45 -12.88 1.71
N PRO A 157 5.80 -13.94 0.95
CA PRO A 157 5.28 -14.20 -0.41
C PRO A 157 3.75 -14.23 -0.51
N PHE A 158 3.09 -14.84 0.48
CA PHE A 158 1.64 -14.97 0.49
C PHE A 158 0.89 -13.76 1.07
N ARG A 159 1.60 -12.68 1.43
CA ARG A 159 0.97 -11.51 2.06
C ARG A 159 -0.15 -10.93 1.22
N LYS A 160 0.01 -10.87 -0.11
CA LYS A 160 -1.02 -10.39 -1.03
C LYS A 160 -2.32 -11.20 -0.94
N SER A 161 -2.20 -12.54 -0.88
CA SER A 161 -3.36 -13.43 -0.78
C SER A 161 -4.02 -13.34 0.59
N LEU A 162 -3.22 -13.31 1.66
CA LEU A 162 -3.73 -13.17 3.02
C LEU A 162 -4.48 -11.84 3.26
N MET A 163 -4.04 -10.77 2.59
CA MET A 163 -4.66 -9.45 2.70
C MET A 163 -5.83 -9.24 1.73
N TRP A 164 -6.07 -10.16 0.79
CA TRP A 164 -7.11 -10.04 -0.25
C TRP A 164 -8.55 -9.90 0.28
N PRO A 165 -8.97 -10.61 1.36
CA PRO A 165 -10.32 -10.46 1.92
C PRO A 165 -10.58 -9.06 2.47
N PHE A 166 -9.53 -8.35 2.88
CA PHE A 166 -9.64 -6.99 3.43
C PHE A 166 -9.64 -5.89 2.37
N LYS A 167 -9.69 -6.22 1.08
CA LYS A 167 -9.82 -5.22 0.01
C LYS A 167 -11.25 -4.68 -0.12
N SER A 168 -12.26 -5.50 0.15
CA SER A 168 -13.67 -5.13 0.06
C SER A 168 -14.53 -6.04 0.94
N ILE A 169 -15.69 -5.54 1.35
CA ILE A 169 -16.68 -6.36 2.05
C ILE A 169 -17.11 -7.57 1.23
N LEU A 170 -17.22 -7.41 -0.10
CA LEU A 170 -17.58 -8.49 -1.02
C LEU A 170 -16.53 -9.62 -1.01
N ASN A 171 -15.24 -9.29 -1.01
CA ASN A 171 -14.17 -10.30 -0.95
C ASN A 171 -14.21 -11.06 0.37
N LEU A 172 -14.47 -10.35 1.48
CA LEU A 172 -14.62 -10.96 2.79
C LEU A 172 -15.84 -11.90 2.83
N THR A 173 -17.00 -11.45 2.33
CA THR A 173 -18.21 -12.28 2.26
C THR A 173 -18.00 -13.51 1.38
N ALA A 174 -17.34 -13.37 0.22
CA ALA A 174 -17.02 -14.50 -0.65
C ALA A 174 -16.11 -15.52 0.07
N LEU A 175 -15.10 -15.05 0.80
CA LEU A 175 -14.25 -15.94 1.61
C LEU A 175 -15.06 -16.66 2.69
N ILE A 176 -15.96 -15.96 3.38
CA ILE A 176 -16.81 -16.55 4.41
C ILE A 176 -17.70 -17.63 3.79
N LEU A 177 -18.35 -17.38 2.66
CA LEU A 177 -19.19 -18.37 1.97
C LEU A 177 -18.39 -19.64 1.64
N VAL A 178 -17.21 -19.50 1.04
CA VAL A 178 -16.35 -20.65 0.71
C VAL A 178 -15.87 -21.37 1.97
N ALA A 179 -15.42 -20.64 2.99
CA ALA A 179 -14.96 -21.24 4.24
C ALA A 179 -16.09 -22.00 4.95
N SER A 180 -17.29 -21.43 5.00
CA SER A 180 -18.48 -22.07 5.56
C SER A 180 -18.87 -23.32 4.81
N TYR A 181 -18.72 -23.33 3.48
CA TYR A 181 -18.99 -24.50 2.66
C TYR A 181 -18.00 -25.63 2.97
N LEU A 182 -16.70 -25.31 3.09
CA LEU A 182 -15.67 -26.27 3.47
C LEU A 182 -15.88 -26.82 4.89
N VAL A 183 -16.23 -25.96 5.85
CA VAL A 183 -16.53 -26.38 7.23
C VAL A 183 -17.76 -27.29 7.27
N THR A 184 -18.74 -27.05 6.40
CA THR A 184 -19.93 -27.91 6.30
C THR A 184 -19.58 -29.34 5.89
N PHE A 185 -18.59 -29.54 5.01
CA PHE A 185 -18.11 -30.89 4.66
C PHE A 185 -17.43 -31.64 5.81
N LEU A 186 -16.93 -30.92 6.82
CA LEU A 186 -16.34 -31.54 8.01
C LEU A 186 -17.39 -32.03 9.00
N VAL A 187 -18.66 -31.65 8.81
CA VAL A 187 -19.77 -32.09 9.67
C VAL A 187 -20.10 -33.55 9.33
N PRO A 188 -20.02 -34.48 10.29
CA PRO A 188 -20.35 -35.88 10.05
C PRO A 188 -21.81 -36.05 9.64
N ASN A 189 -22.05 -36.88 8.63
CA ASN A 189 -23.38 -37.34 8.27
C ASN A 189 -24.03 -38.04 9.47
N GLY A 190 -25.30 -37.77 9.75
CA GLY A 190 -25.99 -38.37 10.90
C GLY A 190 -25.98 -37.53 12.17
N LEU A 191 -25.18 -36.46 12.23
CA LEU A 191 -25.08 -35.63 13.45
C LEU A 191 -26.39 -34.86 13.73
N PHE A 192 -27.08 -34.41 12.68
CA PHE A 192 -28.29 -33.58 12.79
C PHE A 192 -29.56 -34.22 12.20
N SER A 193 -29.44 -35.21 11.31
CA SER A 193 -30.57 -35.97 10.75
C SER A 193 -30.18 -37.43 10.51
N LYS A 194 -31.14 -38.34 10.57
CA LYS A 194 -30.96 -39.77 10.22
C LYS A 194 -31.01 -40.05 8.72
N SER A 195 -31.39 -39.07 7.90
CA SER A 195 -31.47 -39.18 6.43
C SER A 195 -30.67 -38.08 5.76
N SER A 196 -29.68 -38.47 4.96
CA SER A 196 -28.79 -37.54 4.23
C SER A 196 -29.49 -37.03 2.97
N SER A 197 -30.14 -35.87 3.06
CA SER A 197 -30.76 -35.20 1.91
C SER A 197 -29.98 -33.96 1.49
N SER A 198 -30.08 -33.55 0.22
CA SER A 198 -29.48 -32.30 -0.24
C SER A 198 -30.02 -31.07 0.52
N ALA A 199 -31.28 -31.11 0.98
CA ALA A 199 -31.88 -30.06 1.78
C ALA A 199 -31.21 -29.91 3.16
N GLU A 200 -30.86 -31.03 3.81
CA GLU A 200 -30.12 -31.03 5.08
C GLU A 200 -28.78 -30.32 4.93
N PHE A 201 -28.02 -30.63 3.88
CA PHE A 201 -26.73 -30.00 3.61
C PHE A 201 -26.85 -28.48 3.52
N TRP A 202 -27.84 -27.97 2.76
CA TRP A 202 -28.07 -26.53 2.62
C TRP A 202 -28.47 -25.85 3.93
N ILE A 203 -29.23 -26.54 4.79
CA ILE A 203 -29.58 -26.06 6.12
C ILE A 203 -28.32 -25.97 7.00
N ILE A 204 -27.52 -27.03 7.09
CA ILE A 204 -26.28 -27.05 7.87
C ILE A 204 -25.33 -25.96 7.37
N TYR A 205 -25.19 -25.81 6.05
CA TYR A 205 -24.38 -24.77 5.44
C TYR A 205 -24.82 -23.37 5.87
N PHE A 206 -26.13 -23.08 5.87
CA PHE A 206 -26.64 -21.79 6.31
C PHE A 206 -26.32 -21.51 7.79
N PHE A 207 -26.43 -22.51 8.67
CA PHE A 207 -26.03 -22.37 10.08
C PHE A 207 -24.52 -22.14 10.24
N MET A 208 -23.69 -22.87 9.49
CA MET A 208 -22.23 -22.67 9.51
C MET A 208 -21.84 -21.29 8.98
N PHE A 209 -22.49 -20.82 7.91
CA PHE A 209 -22.32 -19.47 7.39
C PHE A 209 -22.66 -18.41 8.44
N LYS A 210 -23.84 -18.49 9.05
CA LYS A 210 -24.26 -17.54 10.09
C LYS A 210 -23.27 -17.50 11.26
N SER A 211 -22.78 -18.67 11.69
CA SER A 211 -21.88 -18.80 12.84
C SER A 211 -20.50 -18.18 12.54
N ILE A 212 -19.92 -18.51 11.40
CA ILE A 212 -18.61 -17.96 10.97
C ILE A 212 -18.74 -16.46 10.70
N ALA A 213 -19.82 -16.03 10.03
CA ALA A 213 -20.07 -14.61 9.77
C ALA A 213 -20.17 -13.82 11.08
N ALA A 214 -20.87 -14.34 12.09
CA ALA A 214 -20.97 -13.69 13.40
C ALA A 214 -19.60 -13.50 14.06
N VAL A 215 -18.75 -14.54 14.05
CA VAL A 215 -17.37 -14.47 14.58
C VAL A 215 -16.55 -13.44 13.81
N VAL A 216 -16.61 -13.45 12.47
CA VAL A 216 -15.86 -12.51 11.64
C VAL A 216 -16.32 -11.07 11.83
N ILE A 217 -17.63 -10.83 11.93
CA ILE A 217 -18.20 -9.51 12.20
C ILE A 217 -17.75 -9.03 13.58
N PHE A 218 -17.83 -9.89 14.59
CA PHE A 218 -17.38 -9.57 15.95
C PHE A 218 -15.91 -9.15 15.94
N TYR A 219 -14.99 -9.98 15.42
CA TYR A 219 -13.57 -9.63 15.39
C TYR A 219 -13.22 -8.53 14.39
N GLY A 220 -13.98 -8.34 13.32
CA GLY A 220 -13.77 -7.30 12.32
C GLY A 220 -14.15 -5.93 12.85
N PHE A 221 -15.40 -5.79 13.30
CA PHE A 221 -15.97 -4.52 13.75
C PHE A 221 -15.58 -4.19 15.19
N ALA A 222 -15.60 -5.14 16.13
CA ALA A 222 -15.25 -4.84 17.54
C ALA A 222 -13.78 -4.44 17.71
N LEU A 223 -12.89 -4.89 16.82
CA LEU A 223 -11.49 -4.47 16.82
C LEU A 223 -11.23 -3.20 15.96
N GLY A 224 -12.28 -2.55 15.45
CA GLY A 224 -12.18 -1.32 14.65
C GLY A 224 -11.35 -1.49 13.37
N LYS A 225 -11.32 -2.69 12.79
CA LYS A 225 -10.50 -2.97 11.61
C LYS A 225 -11.23 -2.55 10.34
N ASN A 226 -10.66 -1.57 9.64
CA ASN A 226 -11.18 -1.16 8.34
C ASN A 226 -10.50 -1.86 7.15
N PHE A 227 -11.17 -1.74 6.01
CA PHE A 227 -10.71 -2.24 4.72
C PHE A 227 -9.52 -1.45 4.20
N ASN A 228 -8.65 -2.11 3.43
CA ASN A 228 -7.40 -1.55 2.92
C ASN A 228 -7.58 -0.21 2.16
N PRO A 229 -8.62 -0.01 1.32
CA PRO A 229 -8.84 1.26 0.60
C PRO A 229 -9.14 2.46 1.49
N ALA A 230 -9.63 2.25 2.71
CA ALA A 230 -9.93 3.35 3.64
C ALA A 230 -8.70 3.77 4.45
N ILE A 231 -7.78 2.83 4.72
CA ILE A 231 -6.70 3.04 5.70
C ILE A 231 -5.35 3.42 5.09
N TRP A 232 -5.15 3.29 3.77
CA TRP A 232 -3.83 3.43 3.14
C TRP A 232 -3.18 4.82 3.34
N ASN A 233 -3.97 5.89 3.43
CA ASN A 233 -3.51 7.27 3.68
C ASN A 233 -4.06 7.84 5.01
N SER A 234 -4.58 6.97 5.88
CA SER A 234 -5.12 7.43 7.17
C SER A 234 -4.01 7.49 8.22
N LYS A 235 -3.89 8.67 8.84
CA LYS A 235 -3.05 8.88 10.04
C LYS A 235 -3.60 8.09 11.24
N TYR A 236 -4.92 7.88 11.26
CA TYR A 236 -5.60 7.22 12.36
C TYR A 236 -5.62 5.70 12.17
N PHE A 237 -5.53 5.00 13.29
CA PHE A 237 -5.48 3.54 13.28
C PHE A 237 -6.87 2.92 13.10
N ASN A 238 -7.89 3.52 13.73
CA ASN A 238 -9.29 3.11 13.75
C ASN A 238 -10.18 4.11 13.00
N ALA A 239 -9.92 4.33 11.72
CA ALA A 239 -10.82 5.10 10.84
C ALA A 239 -11.48 4.14 9.87
#